data_AF-A0A7S2FZT9-F1
#
_entry.id   AF-A0A7S2FZT9-F1
#
_cell.length_a   1.000
_cell.length_b   1.000
_cell.length_c   1.000
_cell.angle_alpha   90.00
_cell.angle_beta   90.00
_cell.angle_gamma   90.00
#
_symmetry.space_group_name_H-M   'P 1'
#
loop_
_entity.id
_entity.type
_entity.pdbx_description
1 polymer ?
#
loop_
_entity_poly.entity_id
_entity_poly.type
_entity_poly.pdbx_seq_one_letter_code
_entity_poly.pdbx_strand_id
1 'polypeptide(L)'
;KHGKKVFELRPKVDWNKGSAVLWILQALGLNQCKEDIFPLYLGDDVTDEDAFVALRREHPQNGAAILVRESGDEERKADTSAEYVLRNPDEVLIFLERLTQVQEERVGAGAGAGAGARHSA
;
A
#
# COMPACT_ATOMS: atom_id res chain seq x y z
N LYS A 1 13.12 -17.64 -6.76
CA LYS A 1 11.83 -18.02 -7.40
C LYS A 1 12.13 -18.31 -8.88
N HIS A 2 11.49 -19.29 -9.50
CA HIS A 2 11.74 -19.64 -10.92
C HIS A 2 10.62 -19.06 -11.78
N GLY A 3 10.96 -18.20 -12.75
CA GLY A 3 9.99 -17.72 -13.74
C GLY A 3 9.59 -18.86 -14.68
N LYS A 4 8.32 -18.91 -15.12
CA LYS A 4 7.88 -19.90 -16.11
C LYS A 4 8.72 -19.72 -17.39
N LYS A 5 9.58 -20.70 -17.67
CA LYS A 5 10.47 -20.76 -18.84
C LYS A 5 11.55 -19.67 -18.88
N VAL A 6 12.05 -19.22 -17.73
CA VAL A 6 13.17 -18.25 -17.65
C VAL A 6 14.20 -18.70 -16.63
N PHE A 7 15.48 -18.60 -16.98
CA PHE A 7 16.59 -18.71 -16.03
C PHE A 7 16.96 -17.32 -15.51
N GLU A 8 16.94 -17.15 -14.19
CA GLU A 8 17.30 -15.89 -13.55
C GLU A 8 18.63 -16.03 -12.80
N LEU A 9 19.64 -15.27 -13.22
CA LEU A 9 20.88 -15.09 -12.48
C LEU A 9 20.73 -13.84 -11.60
N ARG A 10 20.63 -14.03 -10.29
CA ARG A 10 20.57 -12.94 -9.31
C ARG A 10 21.70 -13.06 -8.30
N PRO A 11 22.30 -11.94 -7.84
CA PRO A 11 23.21 -11.96 -6.71
C PRO A 11 22.60 -12.70 -5.51
N LYS A 12 23.40 -13.46 -4.77
CA LYS A 12 22.96 -14.17 -3.55
C LYS A 12 22.79 -13.18 -2.38
N VAL A 13 21.83 -12.26 -2.53
CA VAL A 13 21.44 -11.27 -1.53
C VAL A 13 20.03 -11.61 -1.08
N ASP A 14 19.80 -11.55 0.23
CA ASP A 14 18.47 -11.77 0.82
C ASP A 14 17.60 -10.52 0.61
N TRP A 15 17.15 -10.33 -0.63
CA TRP A 15 16.34 -9.19 -1.06
C TRP A 15 15.04 -9.67 -1.71
N ASN A 16 13.92 -9.18 -1.18
CA ASN A 16 12.58 -9.45 -1.69
C ASN A 16 11.76 -8.14 -1.72
N LYS A 17 10.51 -8.21 -2.19
CA LYS A 17 9.64 -7.03 -2.30
C LYS A 17 9.35 -6.41 -0.92
N GLY A 18 9.28 -7.21 0.14
CA GLY A 18 9.19 -6.72 1.52
C GLY A 18 10.41 -5.91 1.95
N SER A 19 11.62 -6.43 1.74
CA SER A 19 12.87 -5.70 1.99
C SER A 19 12.92 -4.38 1.21
N ALA A 20 12.42 -4.37 -0.03
CA ALA A 20 12.35 -3.16 -0.85
C ALA A 20 11.39 -2.11 -0.29
N VAL A 21 10.18 -2.49 0.13
CA VAL A 21 9.20 -1.57 0.73
C VAL A 21 9.77 -0.92 1.99
N LEU A 22 10.34 -1.72 2.89
CA LEU A 22 10.91 -1.22 4.14
C LEU A 22 12.11 -0.30 3.87
N TRP A 23 12.93 -0.63 2.88
CA TRP A 23 14.03 0.22 2.46
C TRP A 23 13.55 1.57 1.90
N ILE A 24 12.49 1.59 1.07
CA ILE A 24 11.93 2.85 0.55
C ILE A 24 11.44 3.74 1.70
N LEU A 25 10.69 3.17 2.64
CA LEU A 25 10.23 3.91 3.82
C LEU A 25 11.38 4.49 4.65
N GLN A 26 12.46 3.72 4.82
CA GLN A 26 13.66 4.18 5.51
C GLN A 26 14.41 5.26 4.71
N ALA A 27 14.60 5.07 3.40
CA ALA A 27 15.34 5.98 2.54
C ALA A 27 14.65 7.36 2.44
N LEU A 28 13.32 7.39 2.56
CA LEU A 28 12.52 8.61 2.61
C LEU A 28 12.39 9.19 4.04
N GLY A 29 12.97 8.56 5.06
CA GLY A 29 12.86 8.98 6.46
C GLY A 29 11.47 8.78 7.07
N LEU A 30 10.56 8.07 6.40
CA LEU A 30 9.18 7.88 6.82
C LEU A 30 9.05 6.86 7.95
N ASN A 31 10.06 6.03 8.17
CA ASN A 31 10.09 5.05 9.26
C ASN A 31 10.11 5.68 10.68
N GLN A 32 10.47 6.97 10.79
CA GLN A 32 10.51 7.71 12.06
C GLN A 32 9.15 8.33 12.41
N CYS A 33 8.33 8.63 11.41
CA CYS A 33 7.01 9.25 11.55
C CYS A 33 5.90 8.24 11.23
N LYS A 34 5.98 7.03 11.83
CA LYS A 34 5.03 5.96 11.51
C LYS A 34 3.58 6.41 11.68
N GLU A 35 3.27 7.16 12.74
CA GLU A 35 1.90 7.63 13.03
C GLU A 35 1.35 8.63 12.00
N ASP A 36 2.22 9.34 11.26
CA ASP A 36 1.83 10.38 10.30
C ASP A 36 1.70 9.86 8.86
N ILE A 37 2.07 8.60 8.62
CA ILE A 37 2.03 7.97 7.30
C ILE A 37 1.08 6.80 7.26
N PHE A 38 0.55 6.52 6.07
CA PHE A 38 -0.23 5.33 5.80
C PHE A 38 0.34 4.60 4.58
N PRO A 39 1.32 3.69 4.75
CA PRO A 39 1.84 2.91 3.65
C PRO A 39 0.76 2.01 3.06
N LEU A 40 0.59 2.08 1.74
CA LEU A 40 -0.36 1.28 0.99
C LEU A 40 0.39 0.48 -0.07
N TYR A 41 0.23 -0.84 -0.07
CA TYR A 41 0.84 -1.72 -1.07
C TYR A 41 -0.22 -2.49 -1.85
N LEU A 42 -0.17 -2.42 -3.17
CA LEU A 42 -1.04 -3.15 -4.09
C LEU A 42 -0.18 -4.13 -4.91
N GLY A 43 -0.53 -5.41 -4.93
CA GLY A 43 0.21 -6.44 -5.66
C GLY A 43 -0.71 -7.53 -6.19
N ASP A 44 -0.33 -8.20 -7.28
CA ASP A 44 -1.21 -9.10 -8.04
C ASP A 44 -0.85 -10.59 -7.92
N ASP A 45 0.37 -10.90 -7.49
CA ASP A 45 0.90 -12.27 -7.54
C ASP A 45 1.51 -12.70 -6.20
N VAL A 46 1.78 -14.01 -6.07
CA VAL A 46 2.44 -14.65 -4.92
C VAL A 46 3.81 -14.02 -4.61
N THR A 47 4.40 -13.28 -5.56
CA THR A 47 5.64 -12.54 -5.32
C THR A 47 5.47 -11.34 -4.40
N ASP A 48 4.25 -10.85 -4.21
CA ASP A 48 3.90 -9.69 -3.38
C ASP A 48 3.65 -10.05 -1.91
N GLU A 49 3.52 -11.33 -1.57
CA GLU A 49 3.32 -11.77 -0.18
C GLU A 49 4.43 -11.30 0.75
N ASP A 50 5.68 -11.27 0.27
CA ASP A 50 6.81 -10.75 1.03
C ASP A 50 6.59 -9.27 1.43
N ALA A 51 5.94 -8.49 0.57
CA ALA A 51 5.58 -7.10 0.85
C ALA A 51 4.36 -6.98 1.78
N PHE A 52 3.33 -7.80 1.58
CA PHE A 52 2.16 -7.82 2.47
C PHE A 52 2.55 -8.17 3.91
N VAL A 53 3.38 -9.21 4.10
CA VAL A 53 3.89 -9.62 5.42
C VAL A 53 4.73 -8.50 6.04
N ALA A 54 5.65 -7.91 5.28
CA ALA A 54 6.50 -6.83 5.79
C ALA A 54 5.67 -5.62 6.24
N LEU A 55 4.69 -5.21 5.43
CA LEU A 55 3.84 -4.07 5.74
C LEU A 55 2.99 -4.33 6.99
N ARG A 56 2.34 -5.49 7.06
CA ARG A 56 1.50 -5.87 8.21
C ARG A 56 2.31 -5.99 9.50
N ARG A 57 3.56 -6.45 9.42
CA ARG A 57 4.44 -6.56 10.58
C ARG A 57 4.92 -5.19 11.07
N GLU A 58 5.32 -4.31 10.15
CA GLU A 58 5.94 -3.03 10.51
C GLU A 58 4.94 -1.88 10.71
N HIS A 59 3.73 -2.00 10.14
CA HIS A 59 2.63 -1.03 10.14
C HIS A 59 1.26 -1.68 10.43
N PRO A 60 1.09 -2.39 11.56
CA PRO A 60 -0.12 -3.18 11.85
C PRO A 60 -1.41 -2.35 12.09
N GLN A 61 -1.30 -1.05 12.34
CA GLN A 61 -2.44 -0.17 12.66
C GLN A 61 -2.60 0.99 11.68
N ASN A 62 -1.62 1.18 10.78
CA ASN A 62 -1.43 2.39 9.98
C ASN A 62 -0.82 2.06 8.62
N GLY A 63 -1.17 0.91 8.06
CA GLY A 63 -0.83 0.52 6.70
C GLY A 63 -1.90 -0.41 6.16
N ALA A 64 -1.88 -0.65 4.86
CA ALA A 64 -2.76 -1.63 4.25
C ALA A 64 -2.09 -2.37 3.07
N ALA A 65 -2.30 -3.67 3.04
CA ALA A 65 -1.93 -4.53 1.91
C ALA A 65 -3.18 -4.95 1.12
N ILE A 66 -3.15 -4.75 -0.20
CA ILE A 66 -4.25 -5.06 -1.12
C ILE A 66 -3.77 -6.04 -2.20
N LEU A 67 -4.45 -7.18 -2.31
CA LEU A 67 -4.26 -8.14 -3.39
C LEU A 67 -5.10 -7.76 -4.61
N VAL A 68 -4.55 -7.76 -5.80
CA VAL A 68 -5.24 -7.50 -7.07
C VAL A 68 -5.33 -8.79 -7.86
N ARG A 69 -6.52 -9.37 -8.05
CA ARG A 69 -6.65 -10.67 -8.76
C ARG A 69 -7.94 -10.76 -9.55
N GLU A 70 -7.92 -11.43 -10.70
CA GLU A 70 -9.12 -11.67 -11.50
C GLU A 70 -10.16 -12.54 -10.76
N SER A 71 -11.44 -12.27 -11.07
CA SER A 71 -12.57 -13.03 -10.53
C SER A 71 -12.59 -14.43 -11.15
N GLY A 72 -12.07 -15.41 -10.42
CA GLY A 72 -11.88 -16.79 -10.89
C GLY A 72 -10.75 -17.52 -10.17
N ASP A 73 -9.83 -16.79 -9.56
CA ASP A 73 -8.70 -17.32 -8.78
C ASP A 73 -9.04 -17.55 -7.31
N GLU A 74 -10.18 -18.17 -7.02
CA GLU A 74 -10.67 -18.32 -5.65
C GLU A 74 -9.76 -19.18 -4.76
N GLU A 75 -9.01 -20.14 -5.32
CA GLU A 75 -8.01 -20.94 -4.58
C GLU A 75 -6.89 -20.07 -3.98
N ARG A 76 -6.54 -18.94 -4.61
CA ARG A 76 -5.51 -18.02 -4.09
C ARG A 76 -5.94 -17.24 -2.86
N LYS A 77 -7.22 -17.30 -2.46
CA LYS A 77 -7.71 -16.59 -1.26
C LYS A 77 -7.19 -17.21 0.03
N ALA A 78 -6.76 -18.47 -0.02
CA ALA A 78 -6.46 -19.25 1.17
C ALA A 78 -5.07 -18.97 1.78
N ASP A 79 -4.16 -18.33 1.05
CA ASP A 79 -2.76 -18.16 1.49
C ASP A 79 -2.19 -16.78 1.13
N THR A 80 -2.90 -15.71 1.50
CA THR A 80 -2.43 -14.33 1.37
C THR A 80 -2.42 -13.59 2.69
N SER A 81 -1.39 -12.77 2.92
CA SER A 81 -1.30 -11.86 4.06
C SER A 81 -1.97 -10.51 3.83
N ALA A 82 -2.49 -10.24 2.62
CA ALA A 82 -3.23 -9.04 2.29
C ALA A 82 -4.53 -8.91 3.09
N GLU A 83 -4.91 -7.67 3.42
CA GLU A 83 -6.11 -7.36 4.22
C GLU A 83 -7.33 -7.13 3.34
N TYR A 84 -7.10 -6.65 2.11
CA TYR A 84 -8.13 -6.33 1.14
C TYR A 84 -7.84 -6.95 -0.22
N VAL A 85 -8.88 -7.04 -1.06
CA VAL A 85 -8.77 -7.60 -2.41
C VAL A 85 -9.51 -6.69 -3.40
N LEU A 86 -8.88 -6.45 -4.55
CA LEU A 86 -9.47 -5.83 -5.74
C LEU A 86 -9.52 -6.87 -6.87
N ARG A 87 -10.56 -6.81 -7.70
CA ARG A 87 -10.88 -7.87 -8.67
C ARG A 87 -10.11 -7.80 -9.99
N ASN A 88 -9.41 -6.70 -10.26
CA ASN A 88 -8.64 -6.49 -11.48
C ASN A 88 -7.95 -5.11 -11.43
N PRO A 89 -7.08 -4.79 -12.41
CA PRO A 89 -6.50 -3.46 -12.54
C PRO A 89 -7.51 -2.32 -12.74
N ASP A 90 -8.71 -2.57 -13.28
CA ASP A 90 -9.74 -1.52 -13.42
C ASP A 90 -10.27 -1.09 -12.04
N GLU A 91 -10.43 -2.03 -11.11
CA GLU A 91 -10.78 -1.70 -9.72
C GLU A 91 -9.64 -0.97 -8.99
N VAL A 92 -8.38 -1.17 -9.39
CA VAL A 92 -7.24 -0.37 -8.88
C VAL A 92 -7.40 1.09 -9.29
N LEU A 93 -7.75 1.35 -10.55
CA LEU A 93 -7.97 2.72 -11.02
C LEU A 93 -9.10 3.39 -10.24
N ILE A 94 -10.26 2.73 -10.13
CA ILE A 94 -11.42 3.25 -9.39
C ILE A 94 -11.05 3.50 -7.92
N PHE A 95 -10.27 2.62 -7.31
CA PHE A 95 -9.80 2.78 -5.94
C PHE A 95 -8.91 4.03 -5.78
N LEU A 96 -7.95 4.24 -6.68
CA LEU A 96 -7.04 5.40 -6.64
C LEU A 96 -7.77 6.72 -6.92
N GLU A 97 -8.73 6.72 -7.84
CA GLU A 97 -9.58 7.89 -8.11
C GLU A 97 -10.38 8.29 -6.88
N ARG A 98 -11.02 7.32 -6.21
CA ARG A 98 -11.76 7.56 -4.95
C ARG A 98 -10.86 8.04 -3.83
N LEU A 99 -9.66 7.47 -3.70
CA LEU A 99 -8.70 7.89 -2.68
C LEU A 99 -8.31 9.36 -2.86
N THR A 100 -8.12 9.79 -4.11
CA THR A 100 -7.80 11.18 -4.46
C THR A 100 -8.98 12.10 -4.14
N GLN A 101 -10.20 11.72 -4.51
CA GLN A 101 -11.41 12.50 -4.20
C GLN A 101 -11.57 12.72 -2.68
N VAL A 102 -11.37 11.68 -1.86
CA VAL A 102 -11.44 11.81 -0.39
C VAL A 102 -10.37 12.77 0.14
N GLN A 103 -9.18 12.78 -0.46
CA GLN A 103 -8.12 13.69 -0.08
C GLN A 103 -8.48 15.15 -0.43
N GLU A 104 -9.07 15.40 -1.59
CA GLU A 104 -9.55 16.72 -2.00
C GLU A 104 -10.67 17.25 -1.10
N GLU A 105 -11.64 16.40 -0.75
CA GLU A 105 -12.73 16.73 0.17
C GLU A 105 -12.22 17.10 1.57
N ARG A 106 -11.19 16.40 2.06
CA ARG A 106 -10.54 16.71 3.35
C ARG A 106 -9.76 18.01 3.33
N VAL A 107 -9.07 18.32 2.23
CA VAL A 107 -8.36 19.60 2.05
C VAL A 107 -9.37 20.76 1.95
N GLY A 108 -10.48 20.57 1.22
CA GLY A 108 -11.56 21.55 1.12
C GLY A 108 -12.26 21.82 2.45
N ALA A 109 -12.51 20.77 3.25
CA ALA A 109 -13.11 20.91 4.58
C ALA A 109 -12.20 21.62 5.60
N GLY A 110 -10.88 21.44 5.50
CA GLY A 110 -9.90 22.13 6.35
C GLY A 110 -9.74 23.62 6.05
N ALA A 111 -9.96 24.04 4.80
CA ALA A 111 -9.84 25.44 4.38
C ALA A 111 -11.01 26.34 4.86
N GLY A 112 -12.16 25.75 5.22
CA GLY A 112 -13.35 26.49 5.67
C GLY A 112 -13.35 26.92 7.14
N ALA A 113 -12.46 26.39 7.98
CA ALA A 113 -12.50 26.59 9.44
C ALA A 113 -11.65 27.77 9.97
N GLY A 114 -10.91 28.48 9.11
CA GLY A 114 -9.94 29.51 9.52
C GLY A 114 -10.40 30.98 9.50
N ALA A 115 -11.60 31.29 9.01
CA ALA A 115 -12.04 32.67 8.78
C ALA A 115 -13.12 33.12 9.78
N GLY A 116 -12.77 33.24 11.06
CA GLY A 116 -13.77 33.58 12.09
C GLY A 116 -13.22 34.07 13.42
N ALA A 117 -12.15 34.85 13.45
CA ALA A 117 -11.76 35.58 14.67
C ALA A 117 -11.13 36.93 14.30
N ARG A 118 -11.97 37.93 14.01
CA ARG A 118 -11.54 39.34 14.06
C ARG A 118 -11.92 39.92 15.41
N HIS A 119 -10.88 40.42 16.07
CA HIS A 119 -10.88 41.10 17.36
C HIS A 119 -11.97 42.17 17.49
N SER A 120 -12.53 42.26 18.70
CA SER A 120 -13.09 43.50 19.24
C SER A 120 -12.61 43.59 20.68
N ALA A 121 -11.63 44.46 20.90
CA ALA A 121 -11.25 45.03 22.18
C ALA A 121 -11.08 46.54 21.94
#